data_AF-A0A4Y2EGE7-F1
#
_entry.id   AF-A0A4Y2EGE7-F1
#
_cell.length_a   1.000
_cell.length_b   1.000
_cell.length_c   1.000
_cell.angle_alpha   90.00
_cell.angle_beta   90.00
_cell.angle_gamma   90.00
#
_symmetry.space_group_name_H-M   'P 1'
#
loop_
_entity.id
_entity.type
_entity.pdbx_description
1 polymer ?
#
loop_
_entity_poly.entity_id
_entity_poly.type
_entity_poly.pdbx_seq_one_letter_code
_entity_poly.pdbx_strand_id
1 'polypeptide(L)'
;MSASAAQVCCIHLIDGLNGNLVSLSTKSFEKIRQCMQEWLFLDGKEKEIADYLSISNGFGDDGSLEKCIDNNYAYHRKCCTRFTDKTKIQRARKRMEDINPVDVNTTVIRPKRSKAISCDRIGILPLICVICSREKFIFERNFSKRKKEKLTLCQTFTASKALLDSVIKKGDEKLLCKIQGIDCIAKEVKYHIQKKNLNVLDQNSHVLHLILCFVT
;
A
#
# COMPACT_ATOMS: atom_id res chain seq x y z
N MET A 1 11.63 45.18 -27.99
CA MET A 1 11.21 44.62 -26.69
C MET A 1 10.54 43.28 -26.98
N SER A 2 11.30 42.19 -26.91
CA SER A 2 10.80 40.86 -27.28
C SER A 2 9.96 40.30 -26.14
N ALA A 3 8.72 39.89 -26.43
CA ALA A 3 7.85 39.23 -25.48
C ALA A 3 8.55 37.97 -24.95
N SER A 4 8.85 37.94 -23.64
CA SER A 4 9.37 36.75 -22.98
C SER A 4 8.33 35.64 -23.13
N ALA A 5 8.63 34.62 -23.94
CA ALA A 5 7.80 33.43 -24.04
C ALA A 5 7.63 32.83 -22.62
N ALA A 6 6.41 32.43 -22.29
CA ALA A 6 6.13 31.86 -20.98
C ALA A 6 6.85 30.51 -20.85
N GLN A 7 7.67 30.37 -19.81
CA GLN A 7 8.35 29.10 -19.53
C GLN A 7 7.33 28.02 -19.18
N VAL A 8 7.58 26.78 -19.64
CA VAL A 8 6.70 25.64 -19.41
C VAL A 8 7.43 24.57 -18.61
N CYS A 9 6.74 23.98 -17.62
CA CYS A 9 7.27 22.86 -16.86
C CYS A 9 7.29 21.58 -17.71
N CYS A 10 8.47 21.16 -18.19
CA CYS A 10 8.60 20.01 -19.10
C CYS A 10 8.27 18.65 -18.44
N ILE A 11 8.32 18.57 -17.11
CA ILE A 11 8.08 17.34 -16.32
C ILE A 11 6.92 17.51 -15.34
N HIS A 12 5.86 18.21 -15.74
CA HIS A 12 4.76 18.53 -14.83
C HIS A 12 4.00 17.28 -14.35
N LEU A 13 4.15 16.94 -13.06
CA LEU A 13 3.57 15.73 -12.44
C LEU A 13 2.48 16.00 -11.40
N ILE A 14 2.35 17.25 -10.95
CA ILE A 14 1.51 17.61 -9.80
C ILE A 14 0.46 18.61 -10.28
N ASP A 15 -0.73 18.11 -10.56
CA ASP A 15 -1.86 18.91 -11.00
C ASP A 15 -2.14 20.06 -10.01
N GLY A 16 -2.35 21.27 -10.54
CA GLY A 16 -2.59 22.49 -9.75
C GLY A 16 -1.34 23.09 -9.08
N LEU A 17 -0.14 22.60 -9.40
CA LEU A 17 1.09 23.21 -8.91
C LEU A 17 1.42 24.49 -9.69
N ASN A 18 1.13 25.64 -9.08
CA ASN A 18 1.45 26.98 -9.59
C ASN A 18 2.71 27.55 -8.90
N GLY A 19 3.78 26.75 -8.84
CA GLY A 19 5.02 27.15 -8.18
C GLY A 19 5.97 27.93 -9.09
N ASN A 20 7.04 28.49 -8.52
CA ASN A 20 8.10 29.08 -9.32
C ASN A 20 8.80 28.01 -10.17
N LEU A 21 8.98 28.33 -11.45
CA LEU A 21 9.76 27.54 -12.37
C LEU A 21 11.25 27.79 -12.17
N VAL A 22 12.03 26.73 -12.35
CA VAL A 22 13.50 26.76 -12.33
C VAL A 22 14.00 26.43 -13.72
N SER A 23 14.93 27.23 -14.22
CA SER A 23 15.57 26.99 -15.51
C SER A 23 16.40 25.70 -15.50
N LEU A 24 16.53 25.10 -16.67
CA LEU A 24 17.37 23.92 -16.85
C LEU A 24 18.85 24.33 -16.78
N SER A 25 19.57 23.72 -15.84
CA SER A 25 21.04 23.63 -15.84
C SER A 25 21.48 22.33 -16.54
N THR A 26 22.74 22.26 -16.96
CA THR A 26 23.34 21.03 -17.52
C THR A 26 23.14 19.82 -16.60
N LYS A 27 23.37 20.00 -15.29
CA LYS A 27 23.19 18.93 -14.29
C LYS A 27 21.75 18.46 -14.19
N SER A 28 20.78 19.38 -14.17
CA SER A 28 19.37 19.01 -14.13
C SER A 28 18.91 18.36 -15.44
N PHE A 29 19.40 18.85 -16.57
CA PHE A 29 19.09 18.30 -17.90
C PHE A 29 19.55 16.85 -18.02
N GLU A 30 20.82 16.57 -17.74
CA GLU A 30 21.37 15.21 -17.77
C GLU A 30 20.62 14.28 -16.80
N LYS A 31 20.30 14.78 -15.60
CA LYS A 31 19.58 13.99 -14.61
C LYS A 31 18.17 13.65 -15.04
N ILE A 32 17.44 14.61 -15.62
CA ILE A 32 16.10 14.40 -16.15
C ILE A 32 16.16 13.43 -17.33
N ARG A 33 17.10 13.61 -18.27
CA ARG A 33 17.30 12.71 -19.41
C ARG A 33 17.59 11.28 -18.96
N GLN A 34 18.46 11.10 -17.97
CA GLN A 34 18.76 9.77 -17.42
C GLN A 34 17.50 9.12 -16.84
N CYS A 35 16.76 9.82 -15.99
CA CYS A 35 15.56 9.26 -15.38
C CYS A 35 14.43 9.04 -16.41
N MET A 36 14.33 9.88 -17.43
CA MET A 36 13.41 9.70 -18.56
C MET A 36 13.65 8.36 -19.24
N GLN A 37 14.90 8.06 -19.61
CA GLN A 37 15.28 6.78 -20.21
C GLN A 37 14.92 5.59 -19.32
N GLU A 38 15.05 5.74 -17.99
CA GLU A 38 14.61 4.70 -17.05
C GLU A 38 13.09 4.53 -17.04
N TRP A 39 12.32 5.63 -17.15
CA TRP A 39 10.86 5.62 -17.11
C TRP A 39 10.21 5.08 -18.38
N LEU A 40 10.84 5.19 -19.56
CA LEU A 40 10.32 4.67 -20.84
C LEU A 40 9.96 3.17 -20.77
N PHE A 41 10.70 2.41 -19.97
CA PHE A 41 10.49 0.96 -19.81
C PHE A 41 9.57 0.58 -18.65
N LEU A 42 8.96 1.56 -17.98
CA LEU A 42 8.16 1.38 -16.76
C LEU A 42 6.70 1.77 -16.96
N ASP A 43 5.89 1.63 -15.91
CA ASP A 43 4.47 1.98 -15.90
C ASP A 43 4.19 3.28 -15.12
N GLY A 44 3.09 3.96 -15.48
CA GLY A 44 2.54 5.11 -14.74
C GLY A 44 2.63 6.45 -15.47
N LYS A 45 2.16 7.51 -14.80
CA LYS A 45 2.14 8.88 -15.33
C LYS A 45 3.55 9.39 -15.66
N GLU A 46 4.55 8.95 -14.91
CA GLU A 46 5.95 9.26 -15.18
C GLU A 46 6.42 8.72 -16.55
N LYS A 47 5.88 7.58 -17.02
CA LYS A 47 6.15 7.04 -18.36
C LYS A 47 5.57 7.93 -19.45
N GLU A 48 4.31 8.36 -19.32
CA GLU A 48 3.66 9.24 -20.31
C GLU A 48 4.43 10.54 -20.53
N ILE A 49 4.96 11.12 -19.44
CA ILE A 49 5.85 12.28 -19.51
C ILE A 49 7.18 11.92 -20.18
N ALA A 50 7.75 10.76 -19.87
CA ALA A 50 8.99 10.32 -20.51
C ALA A 50 8.83 10.10 -22.01
N ASP A 51 7.71 9.52 -22.45
CA ASP A 51 7.37 9.34 -23.86
C ASP A 51 7.24 10.70 -24.56
N TYR A 52 6.52 11.65 -23.95
CA TYR A 52 6.42 13.03 -24.47
C TYR A 52 7.79 13.70 -24.62
N LEU A 53 8.63 13.59 -23.58
CA LEU A 53 9.97 14.19 -23.59
C LEU A 53 10.88 13.56 -24.64
N SER A 54 10.76 12.25 -24.86
CA SER A 54 11.53 11.51 -25.87
C SER A 54 11.18 11.94 -27.29
N ILE A 55 9.94 12.35 -27.54
CA ILE A 55 9.49 12.86 -28.85
C ILE A 55 9.78 14.36 -28.99
N SER A 56 9.82 15.09 -27.88
CA SER A 56 10.09 16.53 -27.88
C SER A 56 11.55 16.85 -28.27
N ASN A 57 11.75 17.93 -29.04
CA ASN A 57 13.04 18.38 -29.58
C ASN A 57 14.07 18.88 -28.54
N GLY A 58 14.13 18.32 -27.32
CA GLY A 58 15.08 18.73 -26.29
C GLY A 58 15.71 17.57 -25.52
N PHE A 59 14.98 16.48 -25.30
CA PHE A 59 15.42 15.38 -24.43
C PHE A 59 15.63 14.05 -25.16
N GLY A 60 15.24 13.93 -26.44
CA GLY A 60 15.50 12.77 -27.29
C GLY A 60 16.99 12.53 -27.60
N ASP A 61 17.30 11.55 -28.44
CA ASP A 61 18.67 11.10 -28.66
C ASP A 61 19.61 12.20 -29.15
N ASP A 62 19.14 13.06 -30.04
CA ASP A 62 19.81 14.25 -30.57
C ASP A 62 19.53 15.55 -29.76
N GLY A 63 18.83 15.42 -28.64
CA GLY A 63 18.43 16.53 -27.77
C GLY A 63 19.62 17.16 -27.03
N SER A 64 19.60 18.49 -26.90
CA SER A 64 20.61 19.26 -26.16
C SER A 64 19.97 20.23 -25.18
N LEU A 65 20.77 20.73 -24.23
CA LEU A 65 20.32 21.73 -23.27
C LEU A 65 19.88 23.02 -23.98
N GLU A 66 20.61 23.44 -25.01
CA GLU A 66 20.31 24.63 -25.82
C GLU A 66 18.94 24.50 -26.45
N LYS A 67 18.64 23.35 -27.09
CA LYS A 67 17.31 23.10 -27.66
C LYS A 67 16.20 23.13 -26.60
N CYS A 68 16.48 22.70 -25.37
CA CYS A 68 15.51 22.82 -24.27
C CYS A 68 15.25 24.27 -23.86
N ILE A 69 16.29 25.09 -23.86
CA ILE A 69 16.21 26.52 -23.57
C ILE A 69 15.41 27.23 -24.67
N ASP A 70 15.67 26.90 -25.94
CA ASP A 70 14.95 27.45 -27.10
C ASP A 70 13.45 27.09 -27.07
N ASN A 71 13.12 25.90 -26.57
CA ASN A 71 11.74 25.47 -26.32
C ASN A 71 11.12 26.06 -25.05
N ASN A 72 11.80 26.99 -24.37
CA ASN A 72 11.37 27.63 -23.11
C ASN A 72 11.04 26.61 -21.99
N TYR A 73 11.77 25.49 -21.97
CA TYR A 73 11.57 24.48 -20.93
C TYR A 73 12.19 24.92 -19.60
N ALA A 74 11.38 24.78 -18.57
CA ALA A 74 11.76 24.92 -17.17
C ALA A 74 11.13 23.78 -16.38
N TYR A 75 11.31 23.75 -15.07
CA TYR A 75 10.65 22.76 -14.23
C TYR A 75 10.32 23.28 -12.83
N HIS A 76 9.26 22.75 -12.24
CA HIS A 76 9.04 22.90 -10.81
C HIS A 76 9.99 21.97 -10.04
N ARG A 77 10.64 22.47 -8.98
CA ARG A 77 11.51 21.63 -8.13
C ARG A 77 10.78 20.38 -7.62
N LYS A 78 9.53 20.51 -7.19
CA LYS A 78 8.72 19.38 -6.70
C LYS A 78 8.46 18.33 -7.78
N CYS A 79 8.23 18.75 -9.02
CA CYS A 79 8.07 17.85 -10.16
C CYS A 79 9.37 17.13 -10.47
N CYS A 80 10.49 17.86 -10.54
CA CYS A 80 11.83 17.29 -10.73
C CYS A 80 12.16 16.27 -9.65
N THR A 81 12.03 16.62 -8.37
CA THR A 81 12.29 15.70 -7.27
C THR A 81 11.46 14.43 -7.37
N ARG A 82 10.18 14.52 -7.74
CA ARG A 82 9.32 13.35 -7.90
C ARG A 82 9.66 12.50 -9.11
N PHE A 83 9.99 13.13 -10.24
CA PHE A 83 10.33 12.45 -11.47
C PHE A 83 11.69 11.74 -11.35
N THR A 84 12.67 12.36 -10.71
CA THR A 84 14.03 11.81 -10.53
C THR A 84 14.20 11.00 -9.25
N ASP A 85 13.12 10.66 -8.54
CA ASP A 85 13.18 9.88 -7.30
C ASP A 85 13.57 8.43 -7.59
N LYS A 86 14.82 8.08 -7.30
CA LYS A 86 15.36 6.72 -7.49
C LYS A 86 14.52 5.66 -6.79
N THR A 87 13.98 5.95 -5.61
CA THR A 87 13.19 4.96 -4.86
C THR A 87 11.86 4.66 -5.53
N LYS A 88 11.27 5.65 -6.23
CA LYS A 88 10.07 5.44 -7.05
C LYS A 88 10.37 4.63 -8.30
N ILE A 89 11.44 4.97 -9.02
CA ILE A 89 11.89 4.23 -10.21
C ILE A 89 12.13 2.76 -9.85
N GLN A 90 12.87 2.49 -8.76
CA GLN A 90 13.10 1.13 -8.28
C GLN A 90 11.82 0.38 -7.90
N ARG A 91 10.86 1.07 -7.25
CA ARG A 91 9.56 0.46 -6.93
C ARG A 91 8.75 0.16 -8.18
N ALA A 92 8.85 0.98 -9.23
CA ALA A 92 8.19 0.72 -10.51
C ALA A 92 8.84 -0.46 -11.24
N ARG A 93 10.18 -0.51 -11.30
CA ARG A 93 10.92 -1.68 -11.81
C ARG A 93 10.49 -2.98 -11.14
N LYS A 94 10.46 -3.00 -9.81
CA LYS A 94 10.03 -4.19 -9.06
C LYS A 94 8.59 -4.61 -9.38
N ARG A 95 7.68 -3.68 -9.66
CA ARG A 95 6.31 -4.04 -10.07
C ARG A 95 6.29 -4.74 -11.43
N MET A 96 7.15 -4.34 -12.36
CA MET A 96 7.28 -4.97 -13.67
C MET A 96 7.91 -6.37 -13.58
N GLU A 97 8.91 -6.54 -12.71
CA GLU A 97 9.52 -7.85 -12.40
C GLU A 97 8.51 -8.81 -11.75
N ASP A 98 7.65 -8.34 -10.84
CA ASP A 98 6.59 -9.16 -10.23
C ASP A 98 5.55 -9.68 -11.28
N ILE A 99 5.45 -9.08 -12.47
CA ILE A 99 4.49 -9.45 -13.53
C ILE A 99 5.08 -10.47 -14.52
N ASN A 100 6.39 -10.45 -14.74
CA ASN A 100 7.11 -11.46 -15.53
C ASN A 100 7.84 -12.40 -14.58
N PRO A 101 7.30 -13.60 -14.27
CA PRO A 101 7.98 -14.52 -13.38
C PRO A 101 9.19 -15.12 -14.10
N VAL A 102 10.33 -14.42 -14.04
CA VAL A 102 11.62 -15.07 -14.19
C VAL A 102 11.88 -15.75 -12.85
N ASP A 103 11.84 -17.07 -12.89
CA ASP A 103 12.14 -17.97 -11.79
C ASP A 103 13.55 -17.68 -11.24
N VAL A 104 13.61 -16.85 -10.21
CA VAL A 104 14.77 -16.78 -9.33
C VAL A 104 14.26 -16.76 -7.90
N ASN A 105 14.33 -17.94 -7.28
CA ASN A 105 14.27 -18.14 -5.84
C ASN A 105 15.20 -17.15 -5.12
N THR A 106 14.66 -16.05 -4.60
CA THR A 106 15.22 -15.40 -3.42
C THR A 106 14.09 -14.79 -2.57
N THR A 107 13.88 -15.45 -1.45
CA THR A 107 12.94 -15.15 -0.38
C THR A 107 13.29 -13.84 0.34
N VAL A 108 12.63 -12.73 -0.02
CA VAL A 108 12.33 -11.65 0.96
C VAL A 108 10.94 -11.07 0.67
N ILE A 109 9.91 -11.70 1.23
CA ILE A 109 8.54 -11.18 1.21
C ILE A 109 8.46 -10.00 2.19
N ARG A 110 8.60 -8.78 1.65
CA ARG A 110 8.23 -7.56 2.38
C ARG A 110 6.70 -7.47 2.38
N PRO A 111 6.01 -7.37 3.54
CA PRO A 111 4.55 -7.32 3.56
C PRO A 111 4.04 -6.10 2.79
N LYS A 112 3.39 -6.36 1.64
CA LYS A 112 2.65 -5.36 0.85
C LYS A 112 1.49 -4.89 1.74
N ARG A 113 1.43 -3.59 2.05
CA ARG A 113 0.29 -2.96 2.72
C ARG A 113 -0.95 -3.23 1.86
N SER A 114 -1.87 -4.05 2.36
CA SER A 114 -2.97 -4.60 1.59
C SER A 114 -3.91 -3.50 1.08
N LYS A 115 -4.12 -3.47 -0.24
CA LYS A 115 -5.38 -2.99 -0.83
C LYS A 115 -6.49 -3.90 -0.31
N ALA A 116 -7.69 -3.34 -0.07
CA ALA A 116 -8.85 -4.12 0.36
C ALA A 116 -9.05 -5.31 -0.60
N ILE A 117 -8.89 -6.52 -0.07
CA ILE A 117 -9.07 -7.77 -0.83
C ILE A 117 -10.56 -7.89 -1.11
N SER A 118 -10.94 -7.77 -2.39
CA SER A 118 -12.24 -8.21 -2.87
C SER A 118 -12.32 -9.72 -2.64
N CYS A 119 -13.25 -10.13 -1.80
CA CYS A 119 -13.41 -11.51 -1.38
C CYS A 119 -14.14 -12.32 -2.46
N ASP A 120 -13.50 -12.60 -3.60
CA ASP A 120 -14.05 -13.52 -4.59
C ASP A 120 -12.93 -14.27 -5.31
N ARG A 121 -12.50 -15.37 -4.69
CA ARG A 121 -12.23 -16.69 -5.29
C ARG A 121 -11.22 -17.46 -4.44
N ILE A 122 -11.55 -18.73 -4.22
CA ILE A 122 -10.76 -19.80 -3.57
C ILE A 122 -10.88 -19.79 -2.05
N GLY A 123 -11.53 -20.83 -1.52
CA GLY A 123 -11.96 -21.04 -0.13
C GLY A 123 -10.85 -21.23 0.91
N ILE A 124 -9.81 -20.40 0.85
CA ILE A 124 -8.85 -20.16 1.92
C ILE A 124 -9.39 -18.98 2.72
N LEU A 125 -9.82 -19.21 3.95
CA LEU A 125 -10.20 -18.12 4.85
C LEU A 125 -8.96 -17.24 5.07
N PRO A 126 -9.05 -15.91 4.91
CA PRO A 126 -7.88 -15.06 5.00
C PRO A 126 -7.23 -15.15 6.39
N LEU A 127 -5.89 -15.03 6.46
CA LEU A 127 -5.07 -15.01 7.69
C LEU A 127 -5.31 -13.75 8.57
N ILE A 128 -6.53 -13.19 8.53
CA ILE A 128 -6.98 -12.02 9.24
C ILE A 128 -8.12 -12.42 10.17
N CYS A 129 -8.35 -11.65 11.22
CA CYS A 129 -9.47 -11.91 12.13
C CYS A 129 -10.80 -11.90 11.37
N VAL A 130 -11.56 -12.99 11.42
CA VAL A 130 -12.86 -13.12 10.75
C VAL A 130 -13.84 -12.02 11.19
N ILE A 131 -13.78 -11.63 12.48
CA ILE A 131 -14.68 -10.62 13.07
C ILE A 131 -14.31 -9.20 12.65
N CYS A 132 -13.02 -8.89 12.64
CA CYS A 132 -12.54 -7.53 12.40
C CYS A 132 -12.24 -7.25 10.92
N SER A 133 -11.99 -8.30 10.13
CA SER A 133 -11.45 -8.23 8.75
C SER A 133 -10.29 -7.24 8.59
N ARG A 134 -9.55 -6.99 9.68
CA ARG A 134 -8.51 -5.97 9.81
C ARG A 134 -7.35 -6.54 10.62
N GLU A 135 -6.16 -6.04 10.31
CA GLU A 135 -4.96 -6.28 11.11
C GLU A 135 -4.91 -5.25 12.25
N LYS A 136 -4.83 -5.72 13.49
CA LYS A 136 -4.62 -4.86 14.66
C LYS A 136 -3.14 -4.84 15.04
N PHE A 137 -2.66 -3.70 15.52
CA PHE A 137 -1.28 -3.51 15.96
C PHE A 137 -1.29 -3.00 17.40
N ILE A 138 -0.52 -3.66 18.28
CA ILE A 138 -0.33 -3.26 19.66
C ILE A 138 1.02 -2.55 19.77
N PHE A 139 1.04 -1.42 20.47
CA PHE A 139 2.29 -0.74 20.83
C PHE A 139 2.85 -1.35 22.11
N GLU A 140 4.02 -1.98 22.03
CA GLU A 140 4.72 -2.49 23.21
C GLU A 140 5.66 -1.41 23.75
N ARG A 141 5.35 -0.91 24.96
CA ARG A 141 6.13 0.13 25.64
C ARG A 141 7.59 -0.27 25.85
N ASN A 142 7.88 -1.56 26.02
CA ASN A 142 9.21 -2.09 26.30
C ASN A 142 10.17 -2.06 25.08
N PHE A 143 9.64 -2.07 23.85
CA PHE A 143 10.44 -2.12 22.63
C PHE A 143 10.27 -0.87 21.75
N SER A 144 9.44 0.09 22.17
CA SER A 144 9.07 1.29 21.40
C SER A 144 8.67 0.98 19.94
N LYS A 145 8.13 -0.22 19.71
CA LYS A 145 7.78 -0.76 18.39
C LYS A 145 6.35 -1.26 18.41
N ARG A 146 5.66 -1.09 17.28
CA ARG A 146 4.33 -1.65 17.05
C ARG A 146 4.49 -3.09 16.58
N LYS A 147 3.87 -4.04 17.28
CA LYS A 147 3.79 -5.45 16.86
C LYS A 147 2.36 -5.78 16.44
N LYS A 148 2.22 -6.68 15.46
CA LYS A 148 0.90 -7.16 15.03
C LYS A 148 0.28 -7.95 16.17
N GLU A 149 -0.99 -7.67 16.48
CA GLU A 149 -1.75 -8.40 17.49
C GLU A 149 -1.86 -9.88 17.07
N LYS A 150 -1.56 -10.79 18.00
CA LYS A 150 -1.60 -12.23 17.74
C LYS A 150 -3.05 -12.66 17.54
N LEU A 151 -3.29 -13.39 16.44
CA LEU A 151 -4.57 -14.04 16.17
C LEU A 151 -4.61 -15.41 16.84
N THR A 152 -5.79 -15.75 17.35
CA THR A 152 -6.11 -17.05 17.93
C THR A 152 -6.89 -17.89 16.93
N LEU A 153 -6.52 -19.16 16.82
CA LEU A 153 -7.20 -20.14 15.98
C LEU A 153 -8.44 -20.69 16.70
N CYS A 154 -9.52 -20.88 15.95
CA CYS A 154 -10.69 -21.59 16.42
C CYS A 154 -10.43 -23.11 16.38
N GLN A 155 -9.99 -23.67 17.51
CA GLN A 155 -9.66 -25.10 17.61
C GLN A 155 -10.73 -25.91 18.33
N THR A 156 -11.69 -25.25 19.00
CA THR A 156 -12.70 -25.92 19.83
C THR A 156 -14.11 -25.55 19.41
N PHE A 157 -15.06 -26.47 19.64
CA PHE A 157 -16.48 -26.24 19.38
C PHE A 157 -17.04 -25.07 20.22
N THR A 158 -16.57 -24.94 21.46
CA THR A 158 -16.94 -23.83 22.35
C THR A 158 -16.52 -22.48 21.79
N ALA A 159 -15.31 -22.38 21.20
CA ALA A 159 -14.85 -21.18 20.53
C ALA A 159 -15.68 -20.87 19.27
N SER A 160 -16.02 -21.90 18.48
CA SER A 160 -16.87 -21.76 17.30
C SER A 160 -18.24 -21.17 17.65
N LYS A 161 -18.89 -21.71 18.69
CA LYS A 161 -20.18 -21.21 19.17
C LYS A 161 -20.08 -19.75 19.67
N ALA A 162 -19.07 -19.43 20.46
CA ALA A 162 -18.86 -18.06 20.97
C ALA A 162 -18.61 -17.04 19.84
N LEU A 163 -17.97 -17.45 18.75
CA LEU A 163 -17.81 -16.62 17.56
C LEU A 163 -19.15 -16.33 16.89
N LEU A 164 -19.97 -17.35 16.68
CA LEU A 164 -21.30 -17.20 16.08
C LEU A 164 -22.17 -16.26 16.95
N ASP A 165 -22.19 -16.47 18.26
CA ASP A 165 -22.93 -15.61 19.21
C ASP A 165 -22.44 -14.16 19.16
N SER A 166 -21.13 -13.94 19.01
CA SER A 166 -20.55 -12.60 18.89
C SER A 166 -20.95 -11.90 17.60
N VAL A 167 -21.09 -12.65 16.50
CA VAL A 167 -21.50 -12.13 15.19
C VAL A 167 -22.97 -11.77 15.19
N ILE A 168 -23.81 -12.64 15.75
CA ILE A 168 -25.25 -12.39 15.95
C ILE A 168 -25.44 -11.13 16.78
N LYS A 169 -24.72 -10.99 17.90
CA LYS A 169 -24.78 -9.80 18.75
C LYS A 169 -24.32 -8.52 18.05
N LYS A 170 -23.38 -8.61 17.12
CA LYS A 170 -22.86 -7.46 16.37
C LYS A 170 -23.83 -7.02 15.25
N GLY A 171 -24.74 -7.89 14.82
CA GLY A 171 -25.68 -7.60 13.73
C GLY A 171 -25.03 -7.49 12.35
N ASP A 172 -23.82 -8.04 12.16
CA ASP A 172 -23.15 -8.04 10.86
C ASP A 172 -23.69 -9.21 9.99
N GLU A 173 -24.78 -8.98 9.27
CA GLU A 173 -25.43 -9.99 8.41
C GLU A 173 -24.46 -10.63 7.40
N LYS A 174 -23.59 -9.82 6.78
CA LYS A 174 -22.57 -10.32 5.82
C LYS A 174 -21.58 -11.28 6.45
N LEU A 175 -21.26 -11.09 7.73
CA LEU A 175 -20.35 -11.95 8.48
C LEU A 175 -21.09 -13.20 8.97
N LEU A 176 -22.35 -13.04 9.36
CA LEU A 176 -23.22 -14.14 9.75
C LEU A 176 -23.37 -15.15 8.61
N CYS A 177 -23.70 -14.70 7.39
CA CYS A 177 -23.79 -15.57 6.21
C CYS A 177 -22.48 -16.31 5.88
N LYS A 178 -21.32 -15.77 6.28
CA LYS A 178 -20.01 -16.39 6.05
C LYS A 178 -19.62 -17.41 7.12
N ILE A 179 -20.24 -17.38 8.29
CA ILE A 179 -19.88 -18.25 9.42
C ILE A 179 -20.98 -19.29 9.67
N GLN A 180 -22.23 -18.93 9.40
CA GLN A 180 -23.38 -19.81 9.59
C GLN A 180 -23.28 -21.03 8.66
N GLY A 181 -23.28 -22.22 9.26
CA GLY A 181 -23.16 -23.49 8.54
C GLY A 181 -21.73 -23.87 8.13
N ILE A 182 -20.71 -23.08 8.47
CA ILE A 182 -19.31 -23.41 8.22
C ILE A 182 -18.68 -24.01 9.47
N ASP A 183 -18.00 -25.15 9.31
CA ASP A 183 -17.13 -25.69 10.36
C ASP A 183 -15.90 -24.79 10.53
N CYS A 184 -15.98 -23.93 11.54
CA CYS A 184 -14.93 -22.97 11.87
C CYS A 184 -13.61 -23.63 12.31
N ILE A 185 -13.67 -24.89 12.76
CA ILE A 185 -12.50 -25.67 13.17
C ILE A 185 -11.83 -26.21 11.91
N ALA A 186 -12.59 -26.89 11.03
CA ALA A 186 -12.07 -27.42 9.77
C ALA A 186 -11.55 -26.32 8.82
N LYS A 187 -12.09 -25.10 8.92
CA LYS A 187 -11.63 -23.93 8.15
C LYS A 187 -10.54 -23.11 8.83
N GLU A 188 -10.01 -23.56 9.97
CA GLU A 188 -8.95 -22.90 10.74
C GLU A 188 -9.18 -21.39 10.94
N VAL A 189 -10.42 -21.01 11.30
CA VAL A 189 -10.82 -19.62 11.45
C VAL A 189 -9.96 -18.91 12.48
N LYS A 190 -9.43 -17.74 12.15
CA LYS A 190 -8.62 -16.90 13.06
C LYS A 190 -9.43 -15.72 13.59
N TYR A 191 -9.28 -15.38 14.87
CA TYR A 191 -9.91 -14.22 15.49
C TYR A 191 -9.02 -13.55 16.55
N HIS A 192 -9.30 -12.29 16.89
CA HIS A 192 -8.64 -11.62 18.00
C HIS A 192 -9.34 -11.98 19.31
N ILE A 193 -8.58 -12.41 20.33
CA ILE A 193 -9.12 -12.48 21.69
C ILE A 193 -9.29 -11.03 22.17
N GLN A 194 -10.51 -10.60 22.44
CA GLN A 194 -10.73 -9.30 23.05
C GLN A 194 -10.20 -9.34 24.49
N LYS A 195 -9.09 -8.64 24.75
CA LYS A 195 -8.55 -8.42 26.11
C LYS A 195 -9.39 -7.39 26.89
N LYS A 196 -10.72 -7.49 26.88
CA LYS A 196 -11.53 -6.81 27.90
C LYS A 196 -11.64 -7.80 29.06
N ASN A 197 -10.91 -7.48 30.13
CA ASN A 197 -10.79 -8.18 31.41
C ASN A 197 -9.87 -9.42 31.44
N LEU A 198 -8.56 -9.14 31.50
CA LEU A 198 -7.51 -10.10 31.87
C LEU A 198 -7.19 -10.07 33.38
N ASN A 199 -8.13 -9.61 34.22
CA ASN A 199 -7.95 -9.50 35.68
C ASN A 199 -8.94 -10.36 36.50
N VAL A 200 -9.57 -11.38 35.90
CA VAL A 200 -10.38 -12.36 36.66
C VAL A 200 -10.19 -13.76 36.07
N LEU A 201 -8.94 -14.24 36.03
CA LEU A 201 -8.65 -15.65 35.80
C LEU A 201 -7.37 -16.01 36.55
N ASP A 202 -7.35 -15.75 37.87
CA ASP A 202 -6.33 -16.35 38.74
C ASP A 202 -6.91 -16.93 40.04
N GLN A 203 -8.21 -17.23 40.06
CA GLN A 203 -8.80 -17.97 41.16
C GLN A 203 -9.81 -18.97 40.62
N ASN A 204 -9.45 -20.25 40.80
CA ASN A 204 -10.28 -21.43 40.77
C ASN A 204 -10.44 -22.14 39.42
N SER A 205 -9.75 -23.28 39.38
CA SER A 205 -10.14 -24.46 38.62
C SER A 205 -11.63 -24.74 38.79
N HIS A 206 -12.23 -25.30 37.73
CA HIS A 206 -13.61 -25.73 37.63
C HIS A 206 -14.68 -24.63 37.48
N VAL A 207 -15.20 -24.56 36.25
CA VAL A 207 -16.59 -24.20 35.91
C VAL A 207 -17.01 -22.77 36.26
N LEU A 208 -16.84 -21.82 35.35
CA LEU A 208 -17.55 -20.52 35.38
C LEU A 208 -17.91 -20.08 33.96
N HIS A 209 -19.16 -20.27 33.51
CA HIS A 209 -20.36 -19.45 33.74
C HIS A 209 -20.22 -17.97 33.35
N LEU A 210 -20.94 -17.63 32.26
CA LEU A 210 -21.80 -16.46 32.08
C LEU A 210 -21.38 -15.17 32.78
N ILE A 211 -20.96 -14.15 32.01
CA ILE A 211 -21.14 -12.75 32.40
C ILE A 211 -21.61 -11.91 31.20
N LEU A 212 -22.92 -11.62 31.23
CA LEU A 212 -23.54 -10.41 30.70
C LEU A 212 -22.82 -9.17 31.28
N CYS A 213 -22.73 -8.08 30.50
CA CYS A 213 -23.20 -6.75 30.91
C CYS A 213 -23.08 -5.79 29.71
N PHE A 214 -24.21 -5.27 29.22
CA PHE A 214 -24.87 -4.04 29.69
C PHE A 214 -24.15 -2.76 29.23
N VAL A 215 -24.79 -2.11 28.25
CA VAL A 215 -24.96 -0.66 28.23
C VAL A 215 -26.10 -0.38 29.21
N THR A 216 -25.91 0.66 30.03
CA THR A 216 -26.66 1.12 31.23
C THR A 216 -26.39 0.36 32.51
#